data_AF-A0A651H9H9-F1
#
_entry.id   AF-A0A651H9H9-F1
#
_cell.length_a   1.000
_cell.length_b   1.000
_cell.length_c   1.000
_cell.angle_alpha   90.00
_cell.angle_beta   90.00
_cell.angle_gamma   90.00
#
_symmetry.space_group_name_H-M   'P 1'
#
loop_
_entity.id
_entity.type
_entity.pdbx_description
1 polymer ?
#
loop_
_entity_poly.entity_id
_entity_poly.type
_entity_poly.pdbx_seq_one_letter_code
_entity_poly.pdbx_strand_id
1 'polypeptide(L)'
;MDEEKKKAYQDRFQARIDEWEAKLEQLGARARKAEADLRLQLQDEESELRKKLDEARKRLRELRAASGEGWEEIRAGADRLWTDLRAAWDRTGKQEGDDGAGGPRPGDSSGQADGDDGR
;
A
#
# COMPACT_ATOMS: atom_id res chain seq x y z
N MET A 1 16.92 -20.00 12.95
CA MET A 1 15.46 -19.82 13.16
C MET A 1 14.96 -18.50 12.57
N ASP A 2 15.61 -17.36 12.83
CA ASP A 2 15.12 -16.07 12.30
C ASP A 2 15.37 -15.89 10.80
N GLU A 3 16.48 -16.41 10.27
CA GLU A 3 16.77 -16.33 8.82
C GLU A 3 15.75 -17.11 7.96
N GLU A 4 15.26 -18.26 8.42
CA GLU A 4 14.21 -19.00 7.73
C GLU A 4 12.89 -18.22 7.68
N LYS A 5 12.51 -17.55 8.79
CA LYS A 5 11.32 -16.69 8.81
C LYS A 5 11.46 -15.51 7.83
N LYS A 6 12.65 -14.90 7.79
CA LYS A 6 12.96 -13.80 6.86
C LYS A 6 12.88 -14.26 5.41
N LYS A 7 13.51 -15.38 5.10
CA LYS A 7 13.49 -15.98 3.76
C LYS A 7 12.07 -16.36 3.35
N ALA A 8 11.30 -17.00 4.22
CA ALA A 8 9.91 -17.34 3.95
C ALA A 8 9.05 -16.11 3.70
N TYR A 9 9.28 -15.01 4.42
CA TYR A 9 8.58 -13.74 4.16
C TYR A 9 8.98 -13.16 2.80
N GLN A 10 10.28 -13.10 2.47
CA GLN A 10 10.76 -12.61 1.17
C GLN A 10 10.17 -13.43 0.01
N ASP A 11 10.11 -14.75 0.14
CA ASP A 11 9.58 -15.65 -0.90
C ASP A 11 8.07 -15.43 -1.10
N ARG A 12 7.31 -15.35 0.00
CA ARG A 12 5.87 -15.02 -0.05
C ARG A 12 5.62 -13.63 -0.62
N PHE A 13 6.47 -12.66 -0.29
CA PHE A 13 6.34 -11.29 -0.77
C PHE A 13 6.68 -11.18 -2.27
N GLN A 14 7.69 -11.92 -2.74
CA GLN A 14 8.00 -12.06 -4.16
C GLN A 14 6.83 -12.67 -4.91
N ALA A 15 6.32 -13.84 -4.47
CA ALA A 15 5.20 -14.51 -5.13
C ALA A 15 3.95 -13.61 -5.23
N ARG A 16 3.73 -12.81 -4.19
CA ARG A 16 2.70 -11.77 -4.17
C ARG A 16 2.93 -10.72 -5.25
N ILE A 17 4.13 -10.16 -5.37
CA ILE A 17 4.47 -9.20 -6.44
C ILE A 17 4.19 -9.80 -7.81
N ASP A 18 4.66 -11.04 -8.07
CA ASP A 18 4.44 -11.72 -9.35
C ASP A 18 2.95 -11.91 -9.66
N GLU A 19 2.13 -12.26 -8.66
CA GLU A 19 0.67 -12.37 -8.83
C GLU A 19 0.04 -11.03 -9.27
N TRP A 20 0.46 -9.93 -8.65
CA TRP A 20 -0.08 -8.60 -8.97
C TRP A 20 0.38 -8.08 -10.32
N GLU A 21 1.60 -8.43 -10.73
CA GLU A 21 2.10 -8.12 -12.06
C GLU A 21 1.24 -8.76 -13.14
N ALA A 22 0.90 -10.03 -12.97
CA ALA A 22 -0.01 -10.74 -13.86
C ALA A 22 -1.42 -10.10 -13.87
N LYS A 23 -1.92 -9.65 -12.71
CA LYS A 23 -3.21 -8.92 -12.61
C LYS A 23 -3.16 -7.59 -13.36
N LEU A 24 -2.07 -6.84 -13.24
CA LEU A 24 -1.87 -5.58 -13.95
C LEU A 24 -1.78 -5.78 -15.46
N GLU A 25 -1.10 -6.84 -15.90
CA GLU A 25 -1.02 -7.18 -17.32
C GLU A 25 -2.42 -7.50 -17.89
N GLN A 26 -3.24 -8.23 -17.13
CA GLN A 26 -4.64 -8.47 -17.48
C GLN A 26 -5.47 -7.17 -17.50
N LEU A 27 -5.26 -6.27 -16.55
CA LEU A 27 -5.96 -4.98 -16.49
C LEU A 27 -5.60 -4.12 -17.71
N GLY A 28 -4.32 -4.02 -18.06
CA GLY A 28 -3.85 -3.32 -19.25
C GLY A 28 -4.37 -3.93 -20.55
N ALA A 29 -4.46 -5.26 -20.62
CA ALA A 29 -5.07 -5.94 -21.76
C ALA A 29 -6.59 -5.64 -21.88
N ARG A 30 -7.30 -5.57 -20.75
CA ARG A 30 -8.72 -5.14 -20.71
C ARG A 30 -8.87 -3.68 -21.11
N ALA A 31 -8.00 -2.78 -20.62
CA ALA A 31 -7.99 -1.38 -20.99
C ALA A 31 -7.84 -1.16 -22.50
N ARG A 32 -7.01 -1.98 -23.17
CA ARG A 32 -6.87 -1.93 -24.63
C ARG A 32 -8.11 -2.38 -25.40
N LYS A 33 -8.94 -3.24 -24.81
CA LYS A 33 -10.21 -3.73 -25.39
C LYS A 33 -11.43 -2.90 -24.98
N ALA A 34 -11.27 -2.06 -23.97
CA ALA A 34 -12.32 -1.18 -23.45
C ALA A 34 -12.54 0.05 -24.36
N GLU A 35 -13.69 0.68 -24.20
CA GLU A 35 -14.02 1.96 -24.85
C GLU A 35 -13.09 3.09 -24.38
N ALA A 36 -13.02 4.20 -25.13
CA ALA A 36 -12.04 5.26 -24.89
C ALA A 36 -12.07 5.84 -23.46
N ASP A 37 -13.25 6.11 -22.91
CA ASP A 37 -13.41 6.58 -21.54
C ASP A 37 -12.96 5.56 -20.50
N LEU A 38 -13.41 4.31 -20.63
CA LEU A 38 -13.06 3.24 -19.70
C LEU A 38 -11.57 2.87 -19.81
N ARG A 39 -10.99 2.97 -21.00
CA ARG A 39 -9.55 2.78 -21.23
C ARG A 39 -8.73 3.81 -20.47
N LEU A 40 -9.13 5.09 -20.47
CA LEU A 40 -8.42 6.13 -19.73
C LEU A 40 -8.44 5.86 -18.23
N GLN A 41 -9.60 5.50 -17.67
CA GLN A 41 -9.73 5.13 -16.26
C GLN A 41 -8.84 3.93 -15.91
N LEU A 42 -8.96 2.83 -16.66
CA LEU A 42 -8.18 1.63 -16.40
C LEU A 42 -6.67 1.85 -16.58
N GLN A 43 -6.25 2.72 -17.50
CA GLN A 43 -4.83 3.08 -17.68
C GLN A 43 -4.30 3.92 -16.53
N ASP A 44 -5.09 4.84 -15.98
CA ASP A 44 -4.73 5.61 -14.80
C ASP A 44 -4.54 4.70 -13.59
N GLU A 45 -5.49 3.78 -13.38
CA GLU A 45 -5.44 2.78 -12.32
C GLU A 45 -4.28 1.80 -12.51
N GLU A 46 -4.03 1.33 -13.74
CA GLU A 46 -2.85 0.49 -14.06
C GLU A 46 -1.57 1.21 -13.66
N SER A 47 -1.43 2.48 -14.02
CA SER A 47 -0.24 3.29 -13.75
C SER A 47 0.02 3.42 -12.25
N GLU A 48 -1.01 3.75 -11.47
CA GLU A 48 -0.91 3.89 -10.02
C GLU A 48 -0.55 2.56 -9.33
N LEU A 49 -1.20 1.47 -9.71
CA LEU A 49 -0.89 0.13 -9.19
C LEU A 49 0.52 -0.32 -9.58
N ARG A 50 0.97 0.02 -10.79
CA ARG A 50 2.30 -0.34 -11.30
C ARG A 50 3.42 0.42 -10.59
N LYS A 51 3.21 1.68 -10.21
CA LYS A 51 4.13 2.42 -9.34
C LYS A 51 4.28 1.74 -7.98
N LYS A 52 3.17 1.37 -7.35
CA LYS A 52 3.19 0.65 -6.06
C LYS A 52 3.86 -0.71 -6.17
N LEU A 53 3.69 -1.41 -7.29
CA LEU A 53 4.38 -2.67 -7.53
C LEU A 53 5.91 -2.49 -7.67
N ASP A 54 6.36 -1.42 -8.35
CA ASP A 54 7.80 -1.09 -8.43
C ASP A 54 8.39 -0.78 -7.05
N GLU A 55 7.65 -0.04 -6.22
CA GLU A 55 8.02 0.21 -4.83
C GLU A 55 8.08 -1.11 -4.02
N ALA A 56 7.15 -2.04 -4.22
CA ALA A 56 7.17 -3.33 -3.55
C ALA A 56 8.41 -4.15 -3.96
N ARG A 57 8.77 -4.11 -5.25
CA ARG A 57 10.01 -4.72 -5.76
C ARG A 57 11.26 -4.10 -5.13
N LYS A 58 11.29 -2.78 -4.95
CA LYS A 58 12.37 -2.09 -4.23
C LYS A 58 12.45 -2.57 -2.78
N ARG A 59 11.33 -2.58 -2.07
CA ARG A 59 11.24 -3.06 -0.67
C ARG A 59 11.71 -4.50 -0.53
N LEU A 60 11.41 -5.37 -1.48
CA LEU A 60 11.90 -6.75 -1.46
C LEU A 60 13.42 -6.84 -1.61
N ARG A 61 14.03 -6.02 -2.48
CA ARG A 61 15.49 -5.94 -2.61
C ARG A 61 16.12 -5.43 -1.31
N GLU A 62 15.52 -4.41 -0.71
CA GLU A 62 15.93 -3.91 0.60
C GLU A 62 15.80 -5.00 1.69
N LEU A 63 14.71 -5.76 1.72
CA LEU A 63 14.52 -6.89 2.65
C LEU A 63 15.54 -8.02 2.48
N ARG A 64 16.06 -8.21 1.26
CA ARG A 64 17.12 -9.17 0.96
C ARG A 64 18.49 -8.65 1.39
N ALA A 65 18.73 -7.35 1.26
CA ALA A 65 19.99 -6.73 1.66
C ALA A 65 20.06 -6.47 3.17
N ALA A 66 18.93 -6.16 3.80
CA ALA A 66 18.84 -5.84 5.21
C ALA A 66 18.85 -7.09 6.08
N SER A 67 19.57 -7.00 7.19
CA SER A 67 19.71 -8.04 8.20
C SER A 67 19.54 -7.43 9.60
N GLY A 68 19.31 -8.26 10.62
CA GLY A 68 19.09 -7.76 11.99
C GLY A 68 17.82 -6.91 12.15
N GLU A 69 17.93 -5.79 12.86
CA GLU A 69 16.85 -4.85 13.24
C GLU A 69 16.27 -4.07 12.06
N GLY A 70 17.09 -3.62 11.10
CA GLY A 70 16.60 -2.86 9.94
C GLY A 70 15.64 -3.64 9.03
N TRP A 71 15.63 -4.98 9.16
CA TRP A 71 14.69 -5.83 8.42
C TRP A 71 13.24 -5.63 8.86
N GLU A 72 12.98 -5.39 10.16
CA GLU A 72 11.61 -5.21 10.67
C GLU A 72 10.99 -3.89 10.18
N GLU A 73 11.77 -2.80 10.12
CA GLU A 73 11.30 -1.52 9.59
C GLU A 73 10.95 -1.61 8.10
N ILE A 74 11.81 -2.25 7.30
CA ILE A 74 11.56 -2.42 5.87
C ILE A 74 10.35 -3.33 5.66
N ARG A 75 10.20 -4.38 6.47
CA ARG A 75 9.03 -5.27 6.44
C ARG A 75 7.75 -4.51 6.74
N ALA A 76 7.74 -3.67 7.76
CA ALA A 76 6.58 -2.84 8.10
C ALA A 76 6.24 -1.85 6.96
N GLY A 77 7.25 -1.27 6.31
CA GLY A 77 7.06 -0.44 5.12
C GLY A 77 6.46 -1.21 3.94
N ALA A 78 6.94 -2.44 3.71
CA ALA A 78 6.43 -3.33 2.67
C ALA A 78 4.96 -3.72 2.91
N ASP A 79 4.59 -4.01 4.16
CA ASP A 79 3.22 -4.39 4.54
C ASP A 79 2.23 -3.23 4.40
N ARG A 80 2.65 -2.01 4.76
CA ARG A 80 1.86 -0.78 4.52
C ARG A 80 1.62 -0.53 3.04
N LEU A 81 2.68 -0.60 2.23
CA LEU A 81 2.57 -0.46 0.78
C LEU A 81 1.62 -1.50 0.18
N TRP A 82 1.69 -2.74 0.66
CA TRP A 82 0.82 -3.82 0.22
C TRP A 82 -0.66 -3.58 0.56
N THR A 83 -0.91 -3.08 1.76
CA THR A 83 -2.25 -2.70 2.22
C THR A 83 -2.83 -1.58 1.35
N ASP A 84 -2.02 -0.56 1.05
CA ASP A 84 -2.44 0.56 0.20
C ASP A 84 -2.69 0.14 -1.26
N LEU A 85 -1.85 -0.76 -1.79
CA LEU A 85 -2.03 -1.35 -3.12
C LEU A 85 -3.35 -2.13 -3.20
N ARG A 86 -3.65 -2.96 -2.19
CA ARG A 86 -4.91 -3.70 -2.12
C ARG A 86 -6.11 -2.77 -1.98
N ALA A 87 -6.00 -1.72 -1.19
CA ALA A 87 -7.05 -0.72 -1.02
C ALA A 87 -7.30 0.09 -2.30
N ALA A 88 -6.28 0.34 -3.11
CA ALA A 88 -6.44 0.99 -4.42
C ALA A 88 -7.17 0.07 -5.40
N TRP A 89 -6.81 -1.21 -5.46
CA TRP A 89 -7.49 -2.19 -6.30
C TRP A 89 -8.94 -2.45 -5.89
N ASP A 90 -9.22 -2.49 -4.58
CA ASP A 90 -10.59 -2.68 -4.08
C ASP A 90 -11.47 -1.47 -4.46
N ARG A 91 -10.91 -0.26 -4.42
CA ARG A 91 -11.58 0.95 -4.93
C ARG A 91 -11.92 0.88 -6.41
N THR A 92 -11.04 0.32 -7.24
CA THR A 92 -11.33 0.02 -8.65
C THR A 92 -12.53 -0.91 -8.82
N GLY A 93 -12.68 -1.89 -7.92
CA GLY A 93 -13.78 -2.85 -7.94
C GLY A 93 -15.08 -2.39 -7.25
N LYS A 94 -15.00 -1.36 -6.40
CA LYS A 94 -16.06 -0.98 -5.47
C LYS A 94 -16.29 0.54 -5.47
N GLN A 95 -16.70 1.10 -6.60
CA GLN A 95 -17.54 2.29 -6.56
C GLN A 95 -18.95 1.88 -6.10
N GLU A 96 -19.11 1.55 -4.82
CA GLU A 96 -20.37 1.62 -4.05
C GLU A 96 -20.17 1.04 -2.64
N GLY A 97 -20.37 1.88 -1.62
CA GLY A 97 -20.75 1.43 -0.28
C GLY A 97 -19.64 1.35 0.78
N ASP A 98 -19.67 2.36 1.65
CA ASP A 98 -19.72 2.22 3.11
C ASP A 98 -18.42 1.84 3.86
N ASP A 99 -17.99 2.81 4.67
CA ASP A 99 -17.55 2.74 6.06
C ASP A 99 -16.64 1.62 6.58
N GLY A 100 -15.69 2.05 7.42
CA GLY A 100 -15.09 1.20 8.46
C GLY A 100 -13.57 1.30 8.51
N ALA A 101 -13.01 2.42 8.97
CA ALA A 101 -12.63 2.62 10.37
C ALA A 101 -11.25 2.06 10.76
N GLY A 102 -10.28 2.98 10.78
CA GLY A 102 -9.48 3.20 11.99
C GLY A 102 -9.93 4.52 12.63
N GLY A 103 -11.01 4.50 13.41
CA GLY A 103 -11.48 5.66 14.21
C GLY A 103 -10.71 5.80 15.54
N PRO A 104 -11.18 6.57 16.54
CA PRO A 104 -12.09 7.71 16.54
C PRO A 104 -11.36 9.04 16.88
N ARG A 105 -12.00 10.18 16.58
CA ARG A 105 -11.86 11.44 17.35
C ARG A 105 -13.09 11.46 18.28
N PRO A 106 -13.04 11.75 19.60
CA PRO A 106 -12.68 13.08 20.11
C PRO A 106 -12.12 13.16 21.57
N GLY A 107 -11.47 14.29 21.88
CA GLY A 107 -11.57 15.05 23.14
C GLY A 107 -11.18 14.45 24.49
N ASP A 108 -10.01 14.86 25.01
CA ASP A 108 -9.75 15.12 26.44
C ASP A 108 -8.56 16.11 26.51
N SER A 109 -8.78 17.42 26.59
CA SER A 109 -8.93 18.20 27.83
C SER A 109 -7.71 18.11 28.76
N SER A 110 -6.92 19.20 28.86
CA SER A 110 -6.43 19.80 30.13
C SER A 110 -5.15 20.64 29.98
N GLY A 111 -5.22 21.89 30.47
CA GLY A 111 -4.08 22.73 30.87
C GLY A 111 -3.62 23.72 29.79
N GLN A 112 -3.68 25.04 29.95
CA GLN A 112 -3.87 25.86 31.14
C GLN A 112 -4.21 27.26 30.62
N ALA A 113 -5.28 27.85 31.13
CA ALA A 113 -5.53 29.28 31.04
C ALA A 113 -4.74 29.95 32.16
N ASP A 114 -3.79 30.82 31.84
CA ASP A 114 -3.17 31.82 32.72
C ASP A 114 -2.39 32.74 31.75
N GLY A 115 -2.61 34.03 31.59
CA GLY A 115 -3.35 35.06 32.29
C GLY A 115 -2.73 36.39 31.85
N ASP A 116 -3.39 37.50 32.22
CA ASP A 116 -2.76 38.80 32.44
C ASP A 116 -2.14 39.53 31.22
N ASP A 117 -2.83 40.54 30.67
CA ASP A 117 -2.83 41.94 31.12
C ASP A 117 -1.61 42.74 30.61
N GLY A 118 -1.90 43.94 30.09
CA GLY A 118 -0.95 45.05 30.21
C GLY A 118 -0.44 45.71 28.93
N ARG A 119 -1.18 46.74 28.52
CA ARG A 119 -0.77 47.96 27.80
C ARG A 119 -0.43 47.94 26.30
#